data_AF-A0AAN4T4V0-F1
#
_entry.id   AF-A0AAN4T4V0-F1
#
_cell.length_a   1.000
_cell.length_b   1.000
_cell.length_c   1.000
_cell.angle_alpha   90.00
_cell.angle_beta   90.00
_cell.angle_gamma   90.00
#
_symmetry.space_group_name_H-M   'P 1'
#
loop_
_entity.id
_entity.type
_entity.pdbx_description
1 polymer ?
#
loop_
_entity_poly.entity_id
_entity_poly.type
_entity_poly.pdbx_seq_one_letter_code
_entity_poly.pdbx_strand_id
1 'polypeptide(L)'
;MQEMGLTGEIYKYHIYHVSIQLRELIYSRMAPIPLYIFTSNNADLTTLKNAFSMHIPPTIARISGVDFLNTSLDLQTHEETSIIVADQYLSTYLETLFPEAEHILINFSMNFYDIHYQHIYEAIYKLIEQQYREYVKGLEKLM
;
A
#
# COMPACT_ATOMS: atom_id res chain seq x y z
N MET A 1 -41.48 14.37 19.84
CA MET A 1 -40.33 14.42 20.76
C MET A 1 -39.43 15.55 20.28
N GLN A 2 -39.21 16.58 21.09
CA GLN A 2 -38.19 17.59 20.81
C GLN A 2 -36.82 16.95 21.06
N GLU A 3 -35.94 16.95 20.05
CA GLU A 3 -34.52 16.69 20.27
C GLU A 3 -33.99 17.80 21.18
N MET A 4 -33.77 17.48 22.45
CA MET A 4 -33.00 18.34 23.35
C MET A 4 -31.54 18.25 22.89
N GLY A 5 -31.16 19.09 21.95
CA GLY A 5 -29.77 19.28 21.58
C GLY A 5 -29.00 19.81 22.81
N LEU A 6 -28.03 19.04 23.28
CA LEU A 6 -27.07 19.50 24.28
C LEU A 6 -26.25 20.64 23.67
N THR A 7 -26.59 21.89 23.98
CA THR A 7 -25.78 23.06 23.64
C THR A 7 -24.64 23.22 24.64
N GLY A 8 -23.41 23.00 24.21
CA GLY A 8 -22.19 23.26 24.96
C GLY A 8 -21.03 23.57 24.02
N GLU A 9 -20.04 24.33 24.49
CA GLU A 9 -18.83 24.61 23.71
C GLU A 9 -17.98 23.34 23.62
N ILE A 10 -17.81 22.81 22.41
CA ILE A 10 -16.87 21.71 22.18
C ILE A 10 -15.47 22.31 22.06
N TYR A 11 -14.61 22.06 23.04
CA TYR A 11 -13.21 22.47 22.97
C TYR A 11 -12.53 21.88 21.73
N LYS A 12 -11.74 22.71 21.02
CA LYS A 12 -11.00 22.31 19.80
C LYS A 12 -10.19 21.01 19.99
N TYR A 13 -9.66 20.80 21.19
CA TYR A 13 -8.95 19.58 21.57
C TYR A 13 -9.81 18.31 21.42
N HIS A 14 -11.08 18.35 21.84
CA HIS A 14 -11.97 17.20 21.69
C HIS A 14 -12.31 16.92 20.22
N ILE A 15 -12.51 17.96 19.41
CA ILE A 15 -12.71 17.82 17.96
C ILE A 15 -11.48 17.17 17.32
N TYR A 16 -10.28 17.62 17.69
CA TYR A 16 -9.02 17.03 17.24
C TYR A 16 -8.92 15.54 17.57
N HIS A 17 -9.17 15.15 18.82
CA HIS A 17 -9.14 13.74 19.23
C HIS A 17 -10.17 12.87 18.49
N VAL A 18 -11.40 13.36 18.34
CA VAL A 18 -12.44 12.66 17.58
C VAL A 18 -12.01 12.48 16.13
N SER A 19 -11.40 13.50 15.51
CA SER A 19 -10.89 13.40 14.14
C SER A 19 -9.74 12.40 13.96
N ILE A 20 -8.85 12.28 14.95
CA ILE A 20 -7.81 11.25 14.95
C ILE A 20 -8.45 9.87 15.03
N GLN A 21 -9.36 9.66 15.98
CA GLN A 21 -10.01 8.36 16.19
C GLN A 21 -10.82 7.91 14.97
N LEU A 22 -11.54 8.84 14.33
CA LEU A 22 -12.24 8.59 13.07
C LEU A 22 -11.27 8.20 11.96
N ARG A 23 -10.15 8.92 11.83
CA ARG A 23 -9.13 8.63 10.82
C ARG A 23 -8.51 7.25 11.04
N GLU A 24 -8.14 6.92 12.28
CA GLU A 24 -7.61 5.59 12.64
C GLU A 24 -8.63 4.48 12.37
N LEU A 25 -9.89 4.72 12.70
CA LEU A 25 -10.98 3.78 12.41
C LEU A 25 -11.13 3.56 10.91
N ILE A 26 -11.11 4.62 10.10
CA ILE A 26 -11.20 4.53 8.64
C ILE A 26 -10.01 3.74 8.09
N TYR A 27 -8.78 4.08 8.51
CA TYR A 27 -7.59 3.34 8.07
C TYR A 27 -7.62 1.87 8.51
N SER A 28 -8.16 1.55 9.69
CA SER A 28 -8.29 0.16 10.15
C SER A 28 -9.24 -0.70 9.30
N ARG A 29 -10.08 -0.06 8.47
CA ARG A 29 -11.01 -0.73 7.55
C ARG A 29 -10.46 -0.83 6.13
N MET A 30 -9.34 -0.19 5.84
CA MET A 30 -8.70 -0.26 4.52
C MET A 30 -7.95 -1.57 4.35
N ALA A 31 -7.98 -2.11 3.14
CA ALA A 31 -7.20 -3.28 2.82
C ALA A 31 -5.71 -2.89 2.76
N PRO A 32 -4.80 -3.70 3.32
CA PRO A 32 -3.37 -3.46 3.17
C PRO A 32 -2.97 -3.42 1.70
N ILE A 33 -2.06 -2.51 1.35
CA ILE A 33 -1.57 -2.35 -0.03
C ILE A 33 -0.80 -3.61 -0.45
N PRO A 34 -1.14 -4.26 -1.57
CA PRO A 34 -0.34 -5.37 -2.08
C PRO A 34 1.05 -4.87 -2.50
N LEU A 35 2.11 -5.45 -1.93
CA LEU A 35 3.50 -5.14 -2.28
C LEU A 35 4.21 -6.43 -2.69
N TYR A 36 4.59 -6.50 -3.96
CA TYR A 36 5.28 -7.65 -4.54
C TYR A 36 6.76 -7.35 -4.72
N ILE A 37 7.61 -8.27 -4.26
CA ILE A 37 9.05 -8.21 -4.45
C ILE A 37 9.41 -9.23 -5.52
N PHE A 38 9.91 -8.77 -6.65
CA PHE A 38 10.36 -9.60 -7.76
C PHE A 38 11.88 -9.70 -7.74
N THR A 39 12.38 -10.92 -7.59
CA THR A 39 13.81 -11.20 -7.73
C THR A 39 14.01 -12.50 -8.51
N SER A 40 15.18 -12.67 -9.11
CA SER A 40 15.63 -13.93 -9.69
C SER A 40 16.43 -14.81 -8.72
N ASN A 41 16.62 -14.33 -7.48
CA ASN A 41 17.43 -14.99 -6.46
C ASN A 41 16.64 -15.11 -5.15
N ASN A 42 16.45 -16.35 -4.69
CA ASN A 42 15.73 -16.68 -3.46
C ASN A 42 16.38 -16.14 -2.18
N ALA A 43 17.71 -16.02 -2.14
CA ALA A 43 18.41 -15.44 -1.00
C ALA A 43 18.07 -13.94 -0.86
N ASP A 44 18.08 -13.22 -1.98
CA ASP A 44 17.74 -11.80 -2.02
C ASP A 44 16.26 -11.59 -1.72
N LEU A 45 15.40 -12.47 -2.23
CA LEU A 45 13.96 -12.45 -1.96
C LEU A 45 13.66 -12.54 -0.47
N THR A 46 14.32 -13.49 0.21
CA THR A 46 14.15 -13.71 1.64
C THR A 46 14.66 -12.51 2.44
N THR A 47 15.82 -11.97 2.05
CA THR A 47 16.44 -10.81 2.70
C THR A 47 15.57 -9.57 2.57
N LEU A 48 15.11 -9.24 1.36
CA LEU A 48 14.25 -8.08 1.10
C LEU A 48 12.88 -8.23 1.78
N LYS A 49 12.28 -9.41 1.73
CA LYS A 49 11.00 -9.66 2.41
C LYS A 49 11.13 -9.43 3.92
N ASN A 50 12.21 -9.92 4.54
CA ASN A 50 12.47 -9.70 5.96
C ASN A 50 12.74 -8.23 6.27
N ALA A 51 13.56 -7.56 5.44
CA ALA A 51 13.86 -6.14 5.60
C ALA A 51 12.58 -5.29 5.54
N PHE A 52 11.75 -5.49 4.52
CA PHE A 52 10.50 -4.74 4.38
C PHE A 52 9.52 -5.06 5.51
N SER A 53 9.41 -6.32 5.92
CA SER A 53 8.51 -6.73 7.01
C SER A 53 8.94 -6.16 8.37
N MET A 54 10.23 -5.85 8.57
CA MET A 54 10.71 -5.17 9.79
C MET A 54 10.30 -3.69 9.85
N HIS A 55 10.11 -3.04 8.70
CA HIS A 55 9.85 -1.60 8.62
C HIS A 55 8.40 -1.27 8.25
N ILE A 56 7.69 -2.18 7.59
CA ILE A 56 6.34 -1.96 7.06
C ILE A 56 5.39 -2.96 7.75
N PRO A 57 4.49 -2.48 8.63
CA PRO A 57 3.52 -3.32 9.30
C PRO A 57 2.55 -4.02 8.31
N PRO A 58 2.09 -5.25 8.63
CA PRO A 58 1.16 -6.00 7.77
C PRO A 58 -0.24 -5.35 7.66
N THR A 59 -0.57 -4.42 8.56
CA THR A 59 -1.79 -3.60 8.48
C THR A 59 -1.72 -2.53 7.40
N ILE A 60 -0.51 -2.18 6.94
CA ILE A 60 -0.26 -1.15 5.93
C ILE A 60 -0.02 -1.80 4.57
N ALA A 61 0.81 -2.83 4.49
CA ALA A 61 1.12 -3.51 3.25
C ALA A 61 1.19 -5.05 3.41
N ARG A 62 0.65 -5.78 2.43
CA ARG A 62 0.76 -7.23 2.31
C ARG A 62 1.96 -7.57 1.44
N ILE A 63 3.07 -7.92 2.08
CA ILE A 63 4.35 -8.18 1.39
C ILE A 63 4.41 -9.63 0.89
N SER A 64 4.56 -9.79 -0.41
CA SER A 64 4.70 -11.09 -1.08
C SER A 64 5.98 -11.14 -1.91
N GLY A 65 6.66 -12.28 -1.89
CA GLY A 65 7.87 -12.49 -2.70
C GLY A 65 7.54 -13.35 -3.92
N VAL A 66 8.02 -12.95 -5.09
CA VAL A 66 7.88 -13.67 -6.35
C VAL A 66 9.27 -14.02 -6.85
N ASP A 67 9.57 -15.32 -6.86
CA ASP A 67 10.76 -15.84 -7.55
C ASP A 67 10.44 -15.91 -9.04
N PHE A 68 11.04 -14.98 -9.77
CA PHE A 68 10.84 -14.80 -11.20
C PHE A 68 11.22 -16.04 -12.03
N LEU A 69 12.26 -16.77 -11.62
CA LEU A 69 12.79 -17.88 -12.41
C LEU A 69 12.00 -19.17 -12.20
N ASN A 70 11.37 -19.32 -11.04
CA ASN A 70 10.75 -20.58 -10.62
C ASN A 70 9.23 -20.52 -10.51
N THR A 71 8.62 -19.33 -10.60
CA THR A 71 7.17 -19.17 -10.51
C THR A 71 6.61 -18.91 -11.90
N SER A 72 5.70 -19.78 -12.37
CA SER A 72 4.84 -19.42 -13.50
C SER A 72 3.95 -18.27 -13.03
N LEU A 73 4.28 -17.08 -13.52
CA LEU A 73 3.52 -15.86 -13.31
C LEU A 73 2.20 -16.00 -14.09
N ASP A 74 1.24 -16.74 -13.52
CA ASP A 74 -0.17 -16.65 -13.93
C ASP A 74 -0.66 -15.26 -13.50
N LEU A 75 -0.32 -14.29 -14.33
CA LEU A 75 -0.51 -12.85 -14.12
C LEU A 75 -1.98 -12.41 -14.19
N GLN A 76 -2.87 -13.31 -14.60
CA GLN A 76 -4.29 -13.01 -14.80
C GLN A 76 -5.07 -12.81 -13.49
N THR A 77 -4.47 -13.01 -12.30
CA THR A 77 -5.16 -12.85 -11.01
C THR A 77 -4.78 -11.60 -10.22
N HIS A 78 -3.92 -10.72 -10.75
CA HIS A 78 -3.54 -9.48 -10.06
C HIS A 78 -4.47 -8.33 -10.46
N GLU A 79 -5.77 -8.50 -10.23
CA GLU A 79 -6.79 -7.45 -10.45
C GLU A 79 -6.62 -6.26 -9.49
N GLU A 80 -5.86 -6.44 -8.40
CA GLU A 80 -5.63 -5.39 -7.40
C GLU A 80 -4.42 -4.51 -7.76
N THR A 81 -4.64 -3.20 -7.74
CA THR A 81 -3.59 -2.19 -7.85
C THR A 81 -2.55 -2.36 -6.74
N SER A 82 -1.29 -2.49 -7.16
CA SER A 82 -0.21 -2.96 -6.29
C SER A 82 1.09 -2.20 -6.49
N ILE A 83 1.99 -2.31 -5.53
CA ILE A 83 3.37 -1.86 -5.65
C ILE A 83 4.23 -3.04 -6.07
N ILE A 84 5.00 -2.88 -7.14
CA ILE A 84 5.92 -3.90 -7.64
C ILE A 84 7.33 -3.38 -7.43
N VAL A 85 8.10 -4.07 -6.61
CA VAL A 85 9.50 -3.75 -6.31
C VAL A 85 10.36 -4.77 -7.02
N ALA A 86 11.16 -4.34 -7.99
CA ALA A 86 11.95 -5.22 -8.83
C ALA A 86 13.33 -4.65 -9.16
N ASP A 87 14.26 -5.53 -9.49
CA ASP A 87 15.57 -5.10 -9.99
C ASP A 87 15.39 -4.37 -11.33
N GLN A 88 16.19 -3.32 -11.56
CA GLN A 88 16.18 -2.53 -12.78
C GLN A 88 16.25 -3.39 -14.06
N TYR A 89 17.00 -4.50 -14.07
CA TYR A 89 17.08 -5.34 -15.28
C TYR A 89 15.76 -6.07 -15.60
N LEU A 90 14.84 -6.19 -14.63
CA LEU A 90 13.51 -6.78 -14.82
C LEU A 90 12.46 -5.76 -15.26
N SER A 91 12.76 -4.45 -15.21
CA SER A 91 11.78 -3.37 -15.45
C SER A 91 11.06 -3.51 -16.78
N THR A 92 11.82 -3.68 -17.88
CA THR A 92 11.25 -3.77 -19.23
C THR A 92 10.34 -5.00 -19.37
N TYR A 93 10.70 -6.11 -18.75
CA TYR A 93 9.86 -7.30 -18.76
C TYR A 93 8.57 -7.07 -17.97
N LEU A 94 8.67 -6.48 -16.77
CA LEU A 94 7.50 -6.18 -15.94
C LEU A 94 6.57 -5.16 -16.62
N GLU A 95 7.10 -4.13 -17.28
CA GLU A 95 6.30 -3.19 -18.08
C GLU A 95 5.53 -3.90 -19.20
N THR A 96 6.11 -4.92 -19.84
CA THR A 96 5.39 -5.71 -20.85
C THR A 96 4.33 -6.64 -20.26
N LEU A 97 4.52 -7.11 -19.02
CA LEU A 97 3.55 -7.95 -18.33
C LEU A 97 2.39 -7.16 -17.73
N PHE A 98 2.64 -5.91 -17.36
CA PHE A 98 1.67 -5.00 -16.77
C PHE A 98 1.52 -3.72 -17.63
N PRO A 99 1.09 -3.83 -18.90
CA PRO A 99 1.10 -2.70 -19.84
C PRO A 99 0.01 -1.65 -19.57
N GLU A 100 -1.06 -2.01 -18.83
CA GLU A 100 -2.15 -1.10 -18.42
C GLU A 100 -2.04 -0.65 -16.96
N ALA A 101 -0.87 -0.81 -16.33
CA ALA A 101 -0.71 -0.82 -14.88
C ALA A 101 -1.27 0.42 -14.16
N GLU A 102 -2.34 0.22 -13.40
CA GLU A 102 -2.57 0.98 -12.16
C GLU A 102 -1.44 0.73 -11.13
N HIS A 103 -0.62 -0.31 -11.34
CA HIS A 103 0.50 -0.67 -10.47
C HIS A 103 1.64 0.37 -10.48
N ILE A 104 2.27 0.55 -9.31
CA ILE A 104 3.44 1.41 -9.16
C ILE A 104 4.69 0.54 -9.21
N LEU A 105 5.47 0.65 -10.28
CA LEU A 105 6.76 -0.02 -10.42
C LEU A 105 7.87 0.81 -9.74
N ILE A 106 8.58 0.19 -8.80
CA ILE A 106 9.75 0.76 -8.14
C ILE A 106 10.95 -0.10 -8.50
N ASN A 107 11.82 0.48 -9.32
CA ASN A 107 13.07 -0.14 -9.70
C ASN A 107 14.09 0.09 -8.58
N PHE A 108 14.76 -0.98 -8.15
CA PHE A 108 15.89 -0.86 -7.24
C PHE A 108 17.14 -1.45 -7.90
N SER A 109 18.29 -0.86 -7.60
CA SER A 109 19.59 -1.47 -7.89
C SER A 109 19.99 -2.28 -6.66
N MET A 110 20.41 -3.54 -6.84
CA MET A 110 20.83 -4.45 -5.75
C MET A 110 22.11 -4.04 -5.00
N ASN A 111 22.44 -2.75 -4.91
CA ASN A 111 23.26 -2.28 -3.81
C ASN A 111 22.37 -2.21 -2.56
N PHE A 112 22.37 -3.30 -1.78
CA PHE A 112 21.63 -3.47 -0.51
C PHE A 112 21.72 -2.30 0.49
N TYR A 113 22.65 -1.37 0.30
CA TYR A 113 22.84 -0.18 1.11
C TYR A 113 21.84 0.94 0.83
N ASP A 114 21.25 1.00 -0.37
CA ASP A 114 20.33 2.06 -0.78
C ASP A 114 18.94 1.50 -1.07
N ILE A 115 18.36 0.78 -0.11
CA ILE A 115 16.93 0.47 -0.18
C ILE A 115 16.18 1.80 -0.14
N HIS A 116 15.58 2.19 -1.26
CA HIS A 116 14.79 3.41 -1.40
C HIS A 116 13.42 3.28 -0.70
N TYR A 117 13.44 3.05 0.61
CA TYR A 117 12.25 2.99 1.46
C TYR A 117 11.37 4.22 1.26
N GLN A 118 11.96 5.39 1.02
CA GLN A 118 11.21 6.61 0.72
C GLN A 118 10.23 6.42 -0.45
N HIS A 119 10.68 5.87 -1.58
CA HIS A 119 9.81 5.66 -2.74
C HIS A 119 8.72 4.62 -2.46
N ILE A 120 9.06 3.59 -1.68
CA ILE A 120 8.08 2.59 -1.25
C ILE A 120 7.01 3.24 -0.35
N TYR A 121 7.42 4.07 0.62
CA TYR A 121 6.48 4.79 1.49
C TYR A 121 5.63 5.82 0.73
N GLU A 122 6.21 6.55 -0.21
CA GLU A 122 5.49 7.48 -1.08
C GLU A 122 4.42 6.75 -1.91
N ALA A 123 4.77 5.59 -2.48
CA ALA A 123 3.84 4.77 -3.23
C ALA A 123 2.71 4.21 -2.34
N ILE A 124 3.04 3.70 -1.15
CA ILE A 124 2.05 3.25 -0.15
C ILE A 124 1.11 4.39 0.21
N TYR A 125 1.65 5.56 0.53
CA TYR A 125 0.84 6.73 0.89
C TYR A 125 -0.11 7.13 -0.22
N LYS A 126 0.38 7.19 -1.47
CA LYS A 126 -0.43 7.52 -2.65
C LYS A 126 -1.62 6.57 -2.81
N LEU A 127 -1.40 5.26 -2.69
CA LEU A 127 -2.46 4.26 -2.84
C LEU A 127 -3.45 4.27 -1.67
N ILE A 128 -2.97 4.45 -0.43
CA ILE A 128 -3.85 4.63 0.74
C ILE A 128 -4.71 5.89 0.61
N GLU A 129 -4.14 6.99 0.12
CA GLU A 129 -4.90 8.23 -0.11
C GLU A 129 -5.98 8.03 -1.17
N GLN A 130 -5.69 7.27 -2.23
CA GLN A 130 -6.68 6.92 -3.25
C GLN A 130 -7.83 6.10 -2.65
N GLN A 131 -7.51 5.03 -1.91
CA GLN A 131 -8.53 4.22 -1.22
C GLN A 131 -9.36 5.07 -0.25
N TYR A 132 -8.75 6.01 0.47
CA TYR A 132 -9.45 6.94 1.35
C TYR A 132 -10.44 7.83 0.58
N ARG A 133 -10.02 8.41 -0.54
CA ARG A 133 -10.90 9.25 -1.36
C ARG A 133 -12.06 8.45 -1.93
N GLU A 134 -11.83 7.21 -2.35
CA GLU A 134 -12.89 6.30 -2.84
C GLU A 134 -13.87 5.92 -1.73
N TYR A 135 -13.36 5.60 -0.54
CA TYR A 135 -14.17 5.32 0.64
C TYR A 135 -15.09 6.49 0.99
N VAL A 136 -14.54 7.72 1.05
CA VAL A 136 -15.33 8.93 1.33
C VAL A 136 -16.40 9.16 0.26
N LYS A 137 -16.07 9.04 -1.04
CA LYS A 137 -17.06 9.13 -2.12
C LYS A 137 -18.16 8.06 -2.00
N GLY A 138 -17.80 6.86 -1.54
CA GLY A 138 -18.76 5.79 -1.27
C GLY A 138 -19.75 6.17 -0.17
N LEU A 139 -19.28 6.80 0.90
CA LEU A 139 -20.12 7.32 1.98
C LEU A 139 -21.06 8.44 1.49
N GLU A 140 -20.56 9.36 0.67
CA GLU A 140 -21.38 10.45 0.10
C GLU A 140 -22.54 9.94 -0.75
N LYS A 141 -22.40 8.79 -1.42
CA LYS A 141 -23.48 8.16 -2.20
C LYS A 141 -24.54 7.47 -1.35
N LEU A 142 -24.23 7.16 -0.09
CA LEU A 142 -25.14 6.51 0.85
C LEU A 142 -25.98 7.51 1.66
N MET A 143 -25.63 8.79 1.61
CA MET A 143 -26.32 9.91 2.26
C MET A 143 -27.29 10.59 1.29
#